data_AF-A0A955LB01-F1
#
_entry.id   AF-A0A955LB01-F1
#
_cell.length_a   1.000
_cell.length_b   1.000
_cell.length_c   1.000
_cell.angle_alpha   90.00
_cell.angle_beta   90.00
_cell.angle_gamma   90.00
#
_symmetry.space_group_name_H-M   'P 1'
#
loop_
_entity.id
_entity.type
_entity.pdbx_description
1 polymer ?
#
loop_
_entity_poly.entity_id
_entity_poly.type
_entity_poly.pdbx_seq_one_letter_code
_entity_poly.pdbx_strand_id
1 'polypeptide(L)'
;KETILSALRTAKTYARESKDNANWGVYISTENVVLFQGDSYTTRDPSYDLYYSISSKVSLYGSTEFVFNTPFGSPTSTGTIGLAINNKSDSILVNEKSVLP
;
A
#
# COMPACT_ATOMS: atom_id res chain seq x y z
N LYS A 1 -0.16 -11.25 3.24
CA LYS A 1 0.69 -10.89 2.08
C LYS A 1 -0.14 -10.55 0.86
N GLU A 2 -0.94 -11.49 0.34
CA GLU A 2 -1.72 -11.28 -0.89
C GLU A 2 -2.62 -10.05 -0.86
N THR A 3 -3.33 -9.80 0.25
CA THR A 3 -4.14 -8.59 0.46
C THR A 3 -3.34 -7.30 0.28
N ILE A 4 -2.15 -7.23 0.86
CA ILE A 4 -1.26 -6.05 0.76
C ILE A 4 -0.78 -5.88 -0.68
N LEU A 5 -0.33 -6.98 -1.31
CA LEU A 5 0.15 -6.97 -2.69
C LEU A 5 -0.95 -6.52 -3.67
N SER A 6 -2.17 -7.01 -3.46
CA SER A 6 -3.35 -6.63 -4.24
C SER A 6 -3.67 -5.15 -4.06
N ALA A 7 -3.74 -4.65 -2.82
CA ALA A 7 -4.02 -3.25 -2.54
C ALA A 7 -2.98 -2.32 -3.18
N LEU A 8 -1.69 -2.65 -3.10
CA LEU A 8 -0.61 -1.85 -3.71
C LEU A 8 -0.74 -1.79 -5.23
N ARG A 9 -1.08 -2.91 -5.87
CA ARG A 9 -1.31 -2.97 -7.32
C ARG A 9 -2.55 -2.17 -7.72
N THR A 10 -3.62 -2.24 -6.92
CA THR A 10 -4.82 -1.43 -7.13
C THR A 10 -4.54 0.06 -7.01
N ALA A 11 -3.84 0.50 -5.95
CA ALA A 11 -3.45 1.90 -5.76
C ALA A 11 -2.66 2.42 -6.97
N LYS A 12 -1.67 1.64 -7.42
CA LYS A 12 -0.89 1.95 -8.62
C LYS A 12 -1.77 2.09 -9.86
N THR A 13 -2.72 1.18 -10.08
CA THR A 13 -3.65 1.25 -11.21
C THR A 13 -4.54 2.49 -11.12
N TYR A 14 -5.11 2.80 -9.95
CA TYR A 14 -5.96 3.97 -9.76
C TYR A 14 -5.21 5.28 -10.02
N ALA A 15 -3.97 5.40 -9.53
CA ALA A 15 -3.12 6.54 -9.83
C ALA A 15 -2.81 6.65 -11.34
N ARG A 16 -2.54 5.51 -12.01
CA ARG A 16 -2.26 5.47 -13.45
C ARG A 16 -3.48 5.86 -14.31
N GLU A 17 -4.67 5.48 -13.87
CA GLU A 17 -5.94 5.82 -14.52
C GLU A 17 -6.41 7.24 -14.17
N SER A 18 -5.63 7.98 -13.36
CA SER A 18 -6.01 9.27 -12.80
C SER A 18 -7.40 9.23 -12.18
N LYS A 19 -7.71 8.12 -11.49
CA LYS A 19 -9.01 7.92 -10.85
C LYS A 19 -9.25 9.08 -9.88
N ASP A 20 -10.35 9.79 -10.11
CA ASP A 20 -10.78 10.96 -9.34
C ASP A 20 -9.73 12.12 -9.34
N ASN A 21 -8.83 12.15 -10.32
CA ASN A 21 -7.71 13.10 -10.44
C ASN A 21 -6.81 13.19 -9.20
N ALA A 22 -6.64 12.06 -8.50
CA ALA A 22 -5.94 12.03 -7.23
C ALA A 22 -4.80 11.00 -7.20
N ASN A 23 -3.89 11.20 -6.26
CA ASN A 23 -2.92 10.19 -5.86
C ASN A 23 -3.60 9.11 -5.02
N TRP A 24 -3.09 7.89 -5.12
CA TRP A 24 -3.63 6.74 -4.41
C TRP A 24 -2.53 6.00 -3.69
N GLY A 25 -2.80 5.59 -2.45
CA GLY A 25 -1.81 4.97 -1.59
C GLY A 25 -2.37 3.81 -0.79
N VAL A 26 -1.45 3.09 -0.15
CA VAL A 26 -1.76 2.01 0.78
C VAL A 26 -1.06 2.27 2.09
N TYR A 27 -1.81 2.17 3.17
CA TYR A 27 -1.29 2.14 4.53
C TYR A 27 -1.54 0.77 5.15
N ILE A 28 -0.53 0.19 5.77
CA ILE A 28 -0.61 -1.11 6.44
C ILE A 28 -0.44 -0.92 7.94
N SER A 29 -1.49 -1.25 8.69
CA SER A 29 -1.46 -1.36 10.15
C SER A 29 -1.39 -2.82 10.57
N THR A 30 -1.24 -3.08 11.87
CA THR A 30 -1.20 -4.44 12.43
C THR A 30 -2.48 -5.25 12.21
N GLU A 31 -3.61 -4.59 11.94
CA GLU A 31 -4.91 -5.25 11.83
C GLU A 31 -5.57 -5.06 10.46
N ASN A 32 -5.24 -3.99 9.75
CA ASN A 32 -5.89 -3.63 8.49
C ASN A 32 -4.91 -3.05 7.48
N VAL A 33 -5.20 -3.29 6.21
CA VAL A 33 -4.66 -2.57 5.05
C VAL A 33 -5.71 -1.57 4.60
N VAL A 34 -5.32 -0.32 4.45
CA VAL A 34 -6.19 0.75 3.95
C VAL A 34 -5.69 1.18 2.59
N LEU A 35 -6.49 0.98 1.55
CA LEU A 35 -6.32 1.64 0.27
C LEU A 35 -6.99 3.01 0.38
N PHE A 36 -6.27 4.08 0.09
CA PHE A 36 -6.76 5.44 0.29
C PHE A 36 -6.44 6.36 -0.89
N GLN A 37 -7.15 7.47 -0.94
CA GLN A 37 -6.90 8.58 -1.85
C GLN A 37 -6.21 9.73 -1.10
N GLY A 38 -5.11 10.25 -1.64
CA GLY A 38 -4.37 11.39 -1.09
C GLY A 38 -2.85 11.26 -1.18
N ASP A 39 -2.16 12.33 -0.80
CA ASP A 39 -0.69 12.43 -0.85
C ASP A 39 0.02 11.68 0.30
N SER A 40 -0.72 11.37 1.36
CA SER A 40 -0.28 10.54 2.48
C SER A 40 -1.49 9.97 3.22
N TYR A 41 -1.30 8.93 4.03
CA TYR A 41 -2.38 8.39 4.86
C TYR A 41 -2.89 9.42 5.87
N THR A 42 -2.03 10.31 6.34
CA THR A 42 -2.37 11.35 7.31
C THR A 42 -3.26 12.45 6.69
N THR A 43 -3.03 12.77 5.41
CA THR A 43 -3.74 13.83 4.68
C THR A 43 -4.76 13.28 3.68
N ARG A 44 -5.12 12.00 3.79
CA ARG A 44 -6.05 11.32 2.90
C ARG A 44 -7.48 11.84 3.03
N ASP A 45 -8.29 11.59 2.02
CA ASP A 45 -9.75 11.70 2.13
C ASP A 45 -10.35 10.37 2.64
N PRO A 46 -10.88 10.31 3.88
CA PRO A 46 -11.40 9.07 4.45
C PRO A 46 -12.66 8.53 3.76
N SER A 47 -13.36 9.33 2.95
CA SER A 47 -14.56 8.89 2.23
C SER A 47 -14.26 7.88 1.12
N TYR A 48 -13.00 7.81 0.67
CA TYR A 48 -12.52 6.87 -0.34
C TYR A 48 -11.76 5.67 0.26
N ASP A 49 -11.66 5.59 1.59
CA ASP A 49 -10.93 4.51 2.25
C ASP A 49 -11.59 3.14 2.00
N LEU A 50 -10.81 2.18 1.49
CA LEU A 50 -11.18 0.77 1.47
C LEU A 50 -10.34 0.00 2.48
N TYR A 51 -11.02 -0.62 3.44
CA TYR A 51 -10.40 -1.38 4.52
C TYR A 51 -10.39 -2.88 4.21
N TYR A 52 -9.23 -3.50 4.33
CA TYR A 52 -9.04 -4.94 4.24
C TYR A 52 -8.41 -5.47 5.53
N SER A 53 -9.12 -6.30 6.27
CA SER A 53 -8.58 -6.88 7.50
C SER A 53 -7.48 -7.90 7.21
N ILE A 54 -6.46 -7.89 8.06
CA ILE A 54 -5.38 -8.86 8.09
C ILE A 54 -5.24 -9.45 9.50
N SER A 55 -4.55 -10.59 9.63
CA SER A 55 -4.39 -11.21 10.94
C SER A 55 -3.50 -10.36 11.85
N SER A 56 -3.98 -10.06 13.06
CA SER A 56 -3.22 -9.38 14.12
C SER A 56 -1.98 -10.15 14.61
N LYS A 57 -1.81 -11.41 14.17
CA LYS A 57 -0.61 -12.21 14.42
C LYS A 57 0.57 -11.83 13.51
N VAL A 58 0.34 -11.00 12.50
CA VAL A 58 1.38 -10.51 11.59
C VAL A 58 2.10 -9.34 12.25
N SER A 59 3.41 -9.50 12.46
CA SER A 59 4.30 -8.40 12.78
C SER A 59 4.77 -7.71 11.49
N LEU A 60 4.76 -6.39 11.49
CA LEU A 60 5.20 -5.55 10.38
C LEU A 60 6.55 -4.93 10.69
N TYR A 61 7.41 -4.82 9.68
CA TYR A 61 8.67 -4.08 9.77
C TYR A 61 8.98 -3.42 8.42
N GLY A 62 9.87 -2.43 8.42
CA GLY A 62 10.15 -1.62 7.24
C GLY A 62 9.07 -0.57 6.98
N SER A 63 8.82 -0.24 5.72
CA SER A 63 7.87 0.81 5.34
C SER A 63 6.44 0.28 5.37
N THR A 64 5.51 1.06 5.92
CA THR A 64 4.09 0.69 6.04
C THR A 64 3.16 1.58 5.23
N GLU A 65 3.71 2.53 4.48
CA GLU A 65 2.95 3.44 3.63
C GLU A 65 3.63 3.57 2.27
N PHE A 66 2.84 3.50 1.20
CA PHE A 66 3.28 3.76 -0.16
C PHE A 66 2.19 4.53 -0.91
N VAL A 67 2.57 5.64 -1.55
CA VAL A 67 1.68 6.45 -2.38
C VAL A 67 2.17 6.40 -3.82
N PHE A 68 1.23 6.38 -4.77
CA PHE A 68 1.49 6.39 -6.20
C PHE A 68 0.94 7.67 -6.82
N ASN A 69 1.80 8.34 -7.58
CA ASN A 69 1.47 9.61 -8.22
C ASN A 69 0.67 9.41 -9.52
N THR A 70 -0.38 10.20 -9.68
CA THR A 70 -1.04 10.38 -10.97
C THR A 70 -0.17 11.19 -11.94
N PRO A 71 -0.25 11.00 -13.27
CA PRO A 71 -1.00 9.96 -14.01
C PRO A 71 -0.18 8.69 -14.29
N PHE A 72 1.05 8.60 -13.76
CA PHE A 72 1.97 7.54 -14.19
C PHE A 72 1.93 6.29 -13.30
N GLY A 73 1.32 6.38 -12.12
CA GLY A 73 1.34 5.31 -11.12
C GLY A 73 2.76 5.03 -10.61
N SER A 74 3.63 6.03 -10.65
CA SER A 74 4.99 5.95 -10.10
C SER A 74 4.92 6.11 -8.57
N PRO A 75 5.58 5.25 -7.79
CA PRO A 75 5.59 5.42 -6.35
C PRO A 75 6.34 6.70 -5.95
N THR A 76 5.86 7.38 -4.91
CA THR A 76 6.54 8.54 -4.30
C THR A 76 7.79 8.14 -3.52
N SER A 77 7.82 6.89 -3.03
CA SER A 77 8.93 6.28 -2.32
C SER A 77 9.07 4.80 -2.65
N THR A 78 10.30 4.29 -2.64
CA THR A 78 10.60 2.87 -2.75
C THR A 78 10.89 2.29 -1.37
N GLY A 79 10.76 0.98 -1.22
CA GLY A 79 10.97 0.33 0.08
C GLY A 79 10.45 -1.09 0.14
N THR A 80 10.64 -1.70 1.30
CA THR A 80 10.22 -3.07 1.56
C THR A 80 9.25 -3.11 2.72
N ILE A 81 8.14 -3.82 2.54
CA ILE A 81 7.21 -4.19 3.60
C ILE A 81 7.62 -5.57 4.08
N GLY A 82 8.05 -5.65 5.33
CA GLY A 82 8.35 -6.90 6.01
C GLY A 82 7.13 -7.45 6.74
N LEU A 83 6.88 -8.76 6.60
CA LEU A 83 5.80 -9.49 7.25
C LEU A 83 6.41 -10.67 8.01
N ALA A 84 6.16 -10.78 9.31
CA ALA A 84 6.59 -11.91 10.11
C ALA A 84 5.42 -12.54 10.89
N ILE A 85 5.34 -13.87 10.89
CA ILE A 85 4.45 -14.64 11.74
C ILE A 85 5.26 -15.78 12.34
N ASN A 86 5.44 -15.79 13.66
CA ASN A 86 6.31 -16.74 14.36
C ASN A 86 7.71 -16.78 13.72
N ASN A 87 8.14 -17.94 13.20
CA ASN A 87 9.45 -18.15 12.57
C ASN A 87 9.43 -18.02 11.04
N LYS A 88 8.35 -17.48 10.45
CA LYS A 88 8.24 -17.25 9.00
C LYS A 88 8.26 -15.76 8.72
N SER A 89 9.19 -15.35 7.86
CA SER A 89 9.27 -13.99 7.33
C SER A 89 9.00 -13.99 5.84
N ASP A 90 8.33 -12.95 5.37
CA ASP A 90 8.09 -12.67 3.97
C ASP A 90 8.18 -11.16 3.73
N SER A 91 8.37 -10.76 2.48
CA SER A 91 8.50 -9.34 2.14
C SER A 91 7.73 -8.98 0.88
N ILE A 92 7.45 -7.69 0.72
CA ILE A 92 6.96 -7.11 -0.53
C ILE A 92 7.87 -5.93 -0.85
N LEU A 93 8.50 -5.95 -2.02
CA LEU A 93 9.34 -4.86 -2.53
C LEU A 93 8.51 -3.93 -3.42
N VAL A 94 8.52 -2.64 -3.10
CA VAL A 94 8.03 -1.57 -3.97
C VAL A 94 9.25 -0.84 -4.54
N ASN A 95 9.42 -0.90 -5.86
CA ASN A 95 10.43 -0.13 -6.58
C ASN A 95 9.77 0.78 -7.62
N GLU A 96 10.56 1.63 -8.27
CA GLU A 96 10.08 2.65 -9.22
C GLU A 96 9.18 2.10 -10.34
N LYS A 97 9.31 0.81 -10.68
CA LYS A 97 8.62 0.19 -11.82
C LYS A 97 7.57 -0.83 -11.42
N SER A 98 7.68 -1.48 -10.27
CA SER A 98 6.90 -2.67 -9.93
C SER A 98 6.70 -2.88 -8.43
N VAL A 99 5.70 -3.71 -8.12
CA VAL A 99 5.43 -4.25 -6.79
C VAL A 99 5.62 -5.77 -6.85
N LEU A 100 6.63 -6.26 -6.13
CA LEU A 100 7.11 -7.63 -6.19
C LEU A 100 6.95 -8.33 -4.83
N PRO A 101 6.54 -9.61 -4.82
CA PRO A 101 6.50 -10.43 -3.61
C PRO A 101 7.88 -10.92 -3.18
#